data_AF-A0A5E4W503-F1
#
_entry.id   AF-A0A5E4W503-F1
#
_cell.length_a   1.000
_cell.length_b   1.000
_cell.length_c   1.000
_cell.angle_alpha   90.00
_cell.angle_beta   90.00
_cell.angle_gamma   90.00
#
_symmetry.space_group_name_H-M   'P 1'
#
loop_
_entity.id
_entity.type
_entity.pdbx_description
1 polymer ?
#
loop_
_entity_poly.entity_id
_entity_poly.type
_entity_poly.pdbx_seq_one_letter_code
_entity_poly.pdbx_strand_id
1 'polypeptide(L)'
;MTPGTFEITPVPQVASPHEVGRWLDASTRQMIVELAFAGACHGMTCEARTILGALPHLVDDTVTQHWLHAALLLALGDTDAARNALARDDEGDVSAAATVNGASDLAAMQALHQWLAAMPAAPASANDASRSISTSFSRIAKS
;
A
#
# COMPACT_ATOMS: atom_id res chain seq x y z
N MET A 1 -4.97 26.22 59.40
CA MET A 1 -5.40 25.04 58.61
C MET A 1 -5.67 25.53 57.19
N THR A 2 -4.72 25.35 56.29
CA THR A 2 -4.84 25.65 54.85
C THR A 2 -4.92 24.31 54.10
N PRO A 3 -5.95 24.06 53.27
CA PRO A 3 -6.00 22.83 52.47
C PRO A 3 -5.06 22.94 51.27
N GLY A 4 -4.38 21.84 50.98
CA GLY A 4 -3.33 21.73 49.97
C GLY A 4 -3.83 21.80 48.53
N THR A 5 -3.03 22.45 47.69
CA THR A 5 -3.13 22.38 46.23
C THR A 5 -2.39 21.13 45.77
N PHE A 6 -3.13 20.10 45.36
CA PHE A 6 -2.56 18.96 44.65
C PHE A 6 -2.18 19.42 43.24
N GLU A 7 -0.87 19.50 42.98
CA GLU A 7 -0.32 19.74 41.66
C GLU A 7 -0.60 18.50 40.80
N ILE A 8 -1.56 18.62 39.89
CA ILE A 8 -1.83 17.59 38.89
C ILE A 8 -0.68 17.69 37.88
N THR A 9 0.35 16.87 38.06
CA THR A 9 1.36 16.64 37.01
C THR A 9 0.62 16.15 35.76
N PRO A 10 0.72 16.84 34.61
CA PRO A 10 0.11 16.35 33.39
C PRO A 10 0.79 15.03 33.01
N VAL A 11 -0.01 13.97 32.91
CA VAL A 11 0.40 12.69 32.33
C VAL A 11 1.00 13.01 30.94
N PRO A 12 2.21 12.50 30.61
CA PRO A 12 2.73 12.64 29.26
C PRO A 12 1.74 11.97 28.31
N GLN A 13 1.06 12.80 27.52
CA GLN A 13 0.10 12.35 26.53
C GLN A 13 0.89 11.47 25.57
N VAL A 14 0.55 10.18 25.50
CA VAL A 14 1.12 9.27 24.50
C VAL A 14 0.78 9.88 23.15
N ALA A 15 1.83 10.32 22.45
CA ALA A 15 1.70 11.00 21.19
C ALA A 15 0.81 10.18 20.25
N SER A 16 -0.17 10.85 19.64
CA SER A 16 -1.10 10.17 18.72
C SER A 16 -0.29 9.56 17.57
N PRO A 17 -0.71 8.47 16.92
CA PRO A 17 0.03 7.87 15.79
C PRO A 17 0.38 8.89 14.69
N HIS A 18 -0.47 9.90 14.49
CA HIS A 18 -0.24 11.05 13.59
C HIS A 18 0.89 12.02 14.00
N GLU A 19 1.43 11.93 15.21
CA GLU A 19 2.53 12.79 15.68
C GLU A 19 3.90 12.20 15.38
N VAL A 20 4.00 10.88 15.18
CA VAL A 20 5.28 10.20 14.91
C VAL A 20 5.84 10.58 13.54
N GLY A 21 4.98 10.85 12.54
CA GLY A 21 5.38 11.33 11.21
C GLY A 21 5.85 12.79 11.16
N ARG A 22 5.55 13.59 12.19
CA ARG A 22 5.87 15.03 12.24
C ARG A 22 7.30 15.35 12.69
N TRP A 23 8.09 14.33 13.02
CA TRP A 23 9.51 14.48 13.36
C TRP A 23 10.40 14.63 12.12
N LEU A 24 9.89 14.26 10.94
CA LEU A 24 10.56 14.42 9.66
C LEU A 24 9.95 15.59 8.90
N ASP A 25 10.78 16.45 8.32
CA ASP A 25 10.31 17.47 7.39
C ASP A 25 9.77 16.84 6.09
N ALA A 26 9.03 17.63 5.32
CA ALA A 26 8.36 17.15 4.10
C ALA A 26 9.35 16.59 3.06
N SER A 27 10.53 17.19 2.92
CA SER A 27 11.55 16.75 1.96
C SER A 27 12.15 15.41 2.39
N THR A 28 12.38 15.22 3.69
CA THR A 28 12.85 13.94 4.21
C THR A 28 11.81 12.84 4.01
N ARG A 29 10.53 13.11 4.26
CA ARG A 29 9.44 12.13 4.00
C ARG A 29 9.36 11.77 2.52
N GLN A 30 9.44 12.76 1.64
CA GLN A 30 9.47 12.55 0.19
C GLN A 30 10.64 11.64 -0.22
N MET A 31 11.85 11.90 0.30
CA MET A 31 13.04 11.11 -0.03
C MET A 31 12.93 9.66 0.40
N ILE A 32 12.28 9.38 1.54
CA ILE A 32 12.02 8.02 2.01
C ILE A 32 11.06 7.30 1.04
N VAL A 33 10.02 7.98 0.55
CA VAL A 33 9.10 7.41 -0.46
C VAL A 33 9.84 7.12 -1.76
N GLU A 34 10.63 8.07 -2.27
CA GLU A 34 11.45 7.87 -3.47
C GLU A 34 12.45 6.71 -3.31
N LEU A 35 13.07 6.58 -2.13
CA LEU A 35 13.95 5.46 -1.82
C LEU A 35 13.22 4.12 -1.83
N ALA A 36 11.95 4.07 -1.45
CA ALA A 36 11.15 2.85 -1.55
C ALA A 36 10.96 2.41 -3.01
N PHE A 37 10.66 3.37 -3.90
CA PHE A 37 10.54 3.09 -5.34
C PHE A 37 11.86 2.65 -5.95
N ALA A 38 12.95 3.37 -5.66
CA ALA A 38 14.29 2.97 -6.11
C ALA A 38 14.66 1.57 -5.58
N GLY A 39 14.43 1.32 -4.29
CA GLY A 39 14.68 0.04 -3.65
C GLY A 39 13.90 -1.11 -4.29
N ALA A 40 12.61 -0.92 -4.56
CA ALA A 40 11.78 -1.91 -5.25
C ALA A 40 12.35 -2.25 -6.63
N CYS A 41 12.73 -1.24 -7.42
CA CYS A 41 13.33 -1.41 -8.74
C CYS A 41 14.73 -2.05 -8.72
N HIS A 42 15.43 -2.00 -7.60
CA HIS A 42 16.79 -2.53 -7.43
C HIS A 42 16.86 -3.82 -6.58
N GLY A 43 15.71 -4.46 -6.29
CA GLY A 43 15.65 -5.74 -5.59
C GLY A 43 15.71 -5.66 -4.06
N MET A 44 15.61 -4.46 -3.48
CA MET A 44 15.52 -4.22 -2.03
C MET A 44 14.08 -4.39 -1.53
N THR A 45 13.50 -5.57 -1.77
CA THR A 45 12.09 -5.86 -1.51
C THR A 45 11.71 -5.69 -0.03
N CYS A 46 12.60 -6.08 0.90
CA CYS A 46 12.33 -6.00 2.34
C CYS A 46 12.26 -4.55 2.83
N GLU A 47 13.19 -3.72 2.38
CA GLU A 47 13.28 -2.29 2.71
C GLU A 47 12.10 -1.54 2.11
N ALA A 48 11.80 -1.77 0.83
CA ALA A 48 10.65 -1.18 0.15
C ALA A 48 9.33 -1.56 0.83
N ARG A 49 9.15 -2.82 1.26
CA ARG A 49 7.97 -3.25 2.03
C ARG A 49 7.90 -2.63 3.43
N THR A 50 9.03 -2.43 4.08
CA THR A 50 9.09 -1.72 5.36
C THR A 50 8.60 -0.28 5.21
N ILE A 51 9.05 0.41 4.16
CA ILE A 51 8.62 1.78 3.88
C ILE A 51 7.15 1.83 3.44
N LEU A 52 6.67 0.85 2.64
CA LEU A 52 5.26 0.72 2.28
C LEU A 52 4.35 0.66 3.53
N GLY A 53 4.75 -0.09 4.57
CA GLY A 53 4.01 -0.13 5.82
C GLY A 53 4.03 1.19 6.61
N ALA A 54 5.06 2.02 6.41
CA ALA A 54 5.18 3.33 7.03
C ALA A 54 4.49 4.46 6.23
N LEU A 55 4.05 4.20 4.99
CA LEU A 55 3.49 5.19 4.08
C LEU A 55 2.39 6.10 4.67
N PRO A 56 1.45 5.61 5.53
CA PRO A 56 0.45 6.46 6.18
C PRO A 56 1.01 7.57 7.07
N HIS A 57 2.28 7.45 7.48
CA HIS A 57 2.99 8.45 8.30
C HIS A 57 3.93 9.32 7.46
N LEU A 58 4.14 8.98 6.19
CA LEU A 58 5.04 9.68 5.27
C LEU A 58 4.27 10.67 4.38
N VAL A 59 3.01 10.37 4.09
CA VAL A 59 2.17 11.14 3.15
C VAL A 59 0.89 11.55 3.87
N ASP A 60 0.69 12.85 4.05
CA ASP A 60 -0.48 13.39 4.76
C ASP A 60 -1.74 13.38 3.88
N ASP A 61 -1.58 13.56 2.57
CA ASP A 61 -2.69 13.52 1.62
C ASP A 61 -3.13 12.08 1.37
N THR A 62 -4.36 11.76 1.77
CA THR A 62 -4.89 10.39 1.71
C THR A 62 -5.04 9.89 0.27
N VAL A 63 -5.29 10.78 -0.70
CA VAL A 63 -5.39 10.42 -2.10
C VAL A 63 -3.99 10.04 -2.61
N THR A 64 -3.01 10.93 -2.49
CA THR A 64 -1.62 10.67 -2.86
C THR A 64 -1.08 9.42 -2.15
N GLN A 65 -1.37 9.24 -0.87
CA GLN A 65 -0.98 8.05 -0.11
C GLN A 65 -1.54 6.77 -0.76
N HIS A 66 -2.81 6.77 -1.14
CA HIS A 66 -3.46 5.62 -1.78
C HIS A 66 -2.79 5.28 -3.12
N TRP A 67 -2.51 6.28 -3.96
CA TRP A 67 -1.84 6.06 -5.24
C TRP A 67 -0.40 5.56 -5.08
N LEU A 68 0.35 6.15 -4.16
CA LEU A 68 1.71 5.72 -3.86
C LEU A 68 1.74 4.30 -3.30
N HIS A 69 0.73 3.90 -2.51
CA HIS A 69 0.58 2.53 -2.04
C HIS A 69 0.40 1.55 -3.20
N ALA A 70 -0.55 1.82 -4.11
CA ALA A 70 -0.79 0.98 -5.28
C ALA A 70 0.43 0.94 -6.23
N ALA A 71 1.04 2.09 -6.51
CA ALA A 71 2.22 2.18 -7.36
C ALA A 71 3.43 1.43 -6.79
N LEU A 72 3.65 1.49 -5.48
CA LEU A 72 4.75 0.78 -4.83
C LEU A 72 4.50 -0.74 -4.79
N LEU A 73 3.25 -1.19 -4.61
CA LEU A 73 2.89 -2.60 -4.78
C LEU A 73 3.21 -3.10 -6.20
N LEU A 74 2.97 -2.29 -7.22
CA LEU A 74 3.32 -2.63 -8.60
C LEU A 74 4.83 -2.71 -8.82
N ALA A 75 5.59 -1.76 -8.27
CA ALA A 75 7.06 -1.80 -8.32
C ALA A 75 7.62 -3.04 -7.61
N LEU A 76 6.93 -3.55 -6.59
CA LEU A 76 7.24 -4.79 -5.88
C LEU A 76 6.76 -6.07 -6.60
N GLY A 77 5.99 -5.94 -7.69
CA GLY A 77 5.42 -7.06 -8.45
C GLY A 77 4.12 -7.63 -7.86
N ASP A 78 3.55 -7.01 -6.83
CA ASP A 78 2.32 -7.43 -6.14
C ASP A 78 1.07 -6.91 -6.90
N THR A 79 0.93 -7.29 -8.18
CA THR A 79 -0.08 -6.76 -9.11
C THR A 79 -1.52 -6.94 -8.67
N ASP A 80 -1.86 -8.07 -8.05
CA ASP A 80 -3.23 -8.33 -7.57
C ASP A 80 -3.57 -7.48 -6.35
N ALA A 81 -2.60 -7.25 -5.45
CA ALA A 81 -2.78 -6.35 -4.32
C ALA A 81 -2.94 -4.90 -4.77
N ALA A 82 -2.19 -4.47 -5.78
CA ALA A 82 -2.35 -3.14 -6.37
C ALA A 82 -3.73 -2.96 -7.02
N ARG A 83 -4.20 -3.97 -7.77
CA ARG A 83 -5.54 -3.93 -8.38
C ARG A 83 -6.63 -3.85 -7.31
N ASN A 84 -6.52 -4.61 -6.22
CA ASN A 84 -7.47 -4.58 -5.12
C ASN A 84 -7.42 -3.26 -4.34
N ALA A 85 -6.26 -2.61 -4.25
CA ALA A 85 -6.15 -1.28 -3.66
C ALA A 85 -6.98 -0.28 -4.47
N LEU A 86 -6.75 -0.21 -5.79
CA LEU A 86 -7.43 0.73 -6.68
C LEU A 86 -8.92 0.43 -6.92
N ALA A 87 -9.33 -0.84 -6.90
CA ALA A 87 -10.73 -1.22 -7.10
C ALA A 87 -11.65 -0.72 -5.96
N ARG A 88 -11.08 -0.44 -4.78
CA ARG A 88 -11.84 0.13 -3.65
C ARG A 88 -12.21 1.60 -3.88
N ASP A 89 -11.58 2.27 -4.84
CA ASP A 89 -11.87 3.67 -5.20
C ASP A 89 -13.10 3.78 -6.12
N ASP A 90 -13.37 2.76 -6.95
CA ASP A 90 -14.57 2.70 -7.81
C ASP A 90 -15.87 2.51 -6.99
N GLU A 91 -15.78 1.97 -5.77
CA GLU A 91 -16.93 1.72 -4.89
C GLU A 91 -17.18 2.88 -3.89
N GLY A 92 -16.24 3.82 -3.74
CA GLY A 92 -16.36 4.91 -2.77
C GLY A 92 -15.52 6.15 -3.08
N ASP A 93 -16.16 7.18 -3.65
CA ASP A 93 -15.95 8.63 -3.43
C ASP A 93 -14.52 9.22 -3.43
N VAL A 94 -13.48 8.54 -3.92
CA VAL A 94 -12.14 9.13 -4.10
C VAL A 94 -12.09 10.08 -5.31
N SER A 95 -13.07 9.96 -6.22
CA SER A 95 -13.24 10.85 -7.38
C SER A 95 -13.51 12.32 -6.99
N ALA A 96 -14.12 12.57 -5.83
CA ALA A 96 -14.42 13.93 -5.38
C ALA A 96 -13.17 14.67 -4.84
N ALA A 97 -12.23 13.96 -4.20
CA ALA A 97 -11.04 14.55 -3.59
C ALA A 97 -9.91 14.88 -4.60
N ALA A 98 -9.84 14.17 -5.73
CA ALA A 98 -8.86 14.41 -6.79
C ALA A 98 -9.02 15.78 -7.50
N THR A 99 -10.15 16.47 -7.31
CA THR A 99 -10.40 17.79 -7.90
C THR A 99 -9.63 18.93 -7.22
N VAL A 100 -9.04 18.70 -6.04
CA VAL A 100 -8.30 19.72 -5.28
C VAL A 100 -6.81 19.75 -5.64
N ASN A 101 -6.22 18.62 -6.06
CA ASN A 101 -4.78 18.46 -6.28
C ASN A 101 -4.39 18.32 -7.77
N GLY A 102 -4.89 19.20 -8.64
CA GLY A 102 -4.31 19.45 -9.96
C GLY A 102 -4.43 18.35 -11.03
N ALA A 103 -4.54 18.76 -12.30
CA ALA A 103 -4.71 17.86 -13.45
C ALA A 103 -3.57 16.84 -13.65
N SER A 104 -2.38 17.08 -13.06
CA SER A 104 -1.22 16.18 -13.19
C SER A 104 -1.38 14.91 -12.36
N ASP A 105 -2.02 14.99 -11.19
CA ASP A 105 -2.21 13.82 -10.31
C ASP A 105 -3.26 12.88 -10.91
N LEU A 106 -4.33 13.46 -11.49
CA LEU A 106 -5.34 12.72 -12.24
C LEU A 106 -4.78 12.03 -13.50
N ALA A 107 -3.85 12.66 -14.22
CA ALA A 107 -3.24 12.04 -15.41
C ALA A 107 -2.35 10.85 -15.04
N ALA A 108 -1.54 10.97 -13.99
CA ALA A 108 -0.72 9.88 -13.47
C ALA A 108 -1.58 8.71 -12.98
N MET A 109 -2.66 9.03 -12.28
CA MET A 109 -3.69 8.10 -11.81
C MET A 109 -4.31 7.29 -12.96
N GLN A 110 -4.75 7.97 -14.01
CA GLN A 110 -5.33 7.33 -15.19
C GLN A 110 -4.32 6.43 -15.92
N ALA A 111 -3.06 6.86 -16.02
CA ALA A 111 -2.00 6.04 -16.62
C ALA A 111 -1.77 4.74 -15.84
N LEU A 112 -1.83 4.78 -14.50
CA LEU A 112 -1.69 3.59 -13.65
C LEU A 112 -2.87 2.62 -13.83
N HIS A 113 -4.10 3.13 -13.82
CA HIS A 113 -5.29 2.34 -14.12
C HIS A 113 -5.22 1.68 -15.49
N GLN A 114 -4.83 2.45 -16.51
CA GLN A 114 -4.70 1.95 -17.87
C GLN A 114 -3.62 0.87 -17.98
N TRP A 115 -2.48 1.06 -17.32
CA TRP A 115 -1.41 0.07 -17.28
C TRP A 115 -1.86 -1.23 -16.58
N LEU A 116 -2.58 -1.12 -15.46
CA LEU A 116 -3.18 -2.26 -14.76
C LEU A 116 -4.24 -2.99 -15.58
N ALA A 117 -5.10 -2.26 -16.29
CA ALA A 117 -6.11 -2.83 -17.17
C ALA A 117 -5.50 -3.55 -18.38
N ALA A 118 -4.34 -3.08 -18.86
CA ALA A 118 -3.59 -3.72 -19.92
C ALA A 118 -2.85 -5.00 -19.46
N MET A 119 -2.58 -5.14 -18.17
CA MET A 119 -1.97 -6.36 -17.63
C MET A 119 -3.03 -7.45 -17.45
N PRO A 120 -2.84 -8.65 -18.06
CA PRO A 120 -3.76 -9.75 -17.86
C PRO A 120 -3.80 -10.10 -16.37
N ALA A 121 -5.00 -10.14 -15.79
CA ALA A 121 -5.18 -10.70 -14.46
C ALA A 121 -4.61 -12.13 -14.47
N ALA A 122 -3.70 -12.42 -13.53
CA ALA A 122 -3.13 -13.75 -13.44
C ALA A 122 -4.29 -14.76 -13.35
N PRO A 123 -4.30 -15.84 -14.15
CA PRO A 123 -5.37 -16.80 -14.09
C PRO A 123 -5.38 -17.42 -12.69
N ALA A 124 -6.46 -17.19 -11.96
CA ALA A 124 -6.70 -17.86 -10.70
C ALA A 124 -6.67 -19.37 -10.94
N SER A 125 -5.72 -20.06 -10.30
CA SER A 125 -5.64 -21.52 -10.19
C SER A 125 -5.09 -22.30 -11.40
N ALA A 126 -3.76 -22.37 -11.49
CA ALA A 126 -3.05 -23.51 -12.08
C ALA A 126 -2.89 -24.69 -11.08
N ASN A 127 -3.58 -24.65 -9.92
CA ASN A 127 -3.45 -25.67 -8.86
C ASN A 127 -4.47 -26.82 -8.98
N ASP A 128 -5.45 -26.73 -9.88
CA ASP A 128 -6.44 -27.81 -10.07
C ASP A 128 -5.93 -28.94 -11.00
N ALA A 129 -4.96 -28.64 -11.87
CA ALA A 129 -4.39 -29.64 -12.79
C ALA A 129 -3.53 -30.72 -12.10
N SER A 130 -2.94 -30.42 -10.93
CA SER A 130 -2.08 -31.39 -10.22
C SER A 130 -2.86 -32.45 -9.44
N ARG A 131 -4.13 -32.20 -9.08
CA ARG A 131 -4.96 -33.20 -8.39
C ARG A 131 -5.54 -34.26 -9.34
N SER A 132 -5.69 -33.93 -10.62
CA SER A 132 -6.27 -34.83 -11.62
C SER A 132 -5.30 -35.93 -12.10
N ILE A 133 -3.99 -35.66 -12.10
CA ILE A 133 -2.98 -36.64 -12.56
C ILE A 133 -2.72 -37.71 -11.48
N SER A 134 -2.88 -37.39 -10.19
CA SER A 134 -2.58 -38.31 -9.09
C SER A 134 -3.60 -39.46 -8.95
N THR A 135 -4.85 -39.26 -9.38
CA THR A 135 -5.91 -40.30 -9.32
C THR A 135 -5.98 -41.23 -10.54
N SER A 136 -5.30 -40.90 -11.65
CA SER A 136 -5.27 -41.75 -12.85
C SER A 136 -4.26 -42.89 -12.78
N PHE A 137 -3.21 -42.80 -11.96
CA PHE A 137 -2.19 -43.85 -11.89
C PHE A 137 -2.55 -45.04 -10.99
N SER A 138 -3.64 -44.96 -10.20
CA SER A 138 -4.02 -46.02 -9.26
C SER A 138 -4.91 -47.13 -9.88
N ARG A 139 -5.24 -47.06 -11.18
CA ARG A 139 -6.19 -48.01 -11.82
C ARG A 139 -5.56 -49.09 -12.70
N ILE A 140 -4.22 -49.17 -12.80
CA ILE A 140 -3.52 -50.11 -13.70
C ILE A 140 -2.77 -51.25 -12.99
N ALA A 141 -2.82 -51.33 -11.66
CA ALA A 141 -2.18 -52.42 -10.91
C ALA A 141 -3.21 -53.33 -10.22
N LYS A 142 -3.92 -54.14 -11.02
CA LYS A 142 -4.49 -55.43 -10.58
C LYS A 142 -4.94 -56.23 -11.80
N SER A 143 -3.99 -56.97 -12.36
CA SER A 143 -4.26 -58.23 -13.07
C SER A 143 -4.38 -59.36 -12.06
#